data_AF-A0A957R5I1-F1
#
_entry.id   AF-A0A957R5I1-F1
#
_cell.length_a   1.000
_cell.length_b   1.000
_cell.length_c   1.000
_cell.angle_alpha   90.00
_cell.angle_beta   90.00
_cell.angle_gamma   90.00
#
_symmetry.space_group_name_H-M   'P 1'
#
loop_
_entity.id
_entity.type
_entity.pdbx_description
1 polymer ?
#
loop_
_entity_poly.entity_id
_entity_poly.type
_entity_poly.pdbx_seq_one_letter_code
_entity_poly.pdbx_strand_id
1 'polypeptide(L)'
;MKPSRKRTYSVPQFLSDVSAVVSNPRVVFKVADLPAPFRERLMLAVTAVNECRYCSYFHARQAVRAGLAREEVDDLLKGVIENVPLDEAAAVFYAQHWADHNGDPDPAVRARLVEGHGEEKVQVIEMALLLIRIANLSGNSYDVWLARVSGGRWGGAA
;
A
#
# COMPACT_ATOMS: atom_id res chain seq x y z
N MET A 1 4.59 4.91 -18.31
CA MET A 1 5.37 4.50 -17.12
C MET A 1 6.25 3.32 -17.54
N LYS A 2 7.56 3.36 -17.34
CA LYS A 2 8.41 2.17 -17.59
C LYS A 2 7.99 1.08 -16.61
N PRO A 3 7.90 -0.20 -17.00
CA PRO A 3 7.61 -1.27 -16.04
C PRO A 3 8.74 -1.29 -15.01
N SER A 4 8.42 -0.90 -13.77
CA SER A 4 9.33 -1.06 -12.65
C SER A 4 9.42 -2.53 -12.30
N ARG A 5 10.62 -3.02 -12.02
CA ARG A 5 10.80 -4.36 -11.47
C ARG A 5 10.04 -4.44 -10.13
N LYS A 6 9.20 -5.46 -9.93
CA LYS A 6 8.46 -5.68 -8.68
C LYS A 6 9.38 -5.56 -7.47
N ARG A 7 8.98 -4.74 -6.48
CA ARG A 7 9.77 -4.54 -5.26
C ARG A 7 9.69 -5.79 -4.38
N THR A 8 10.84 -6.23 -3.87
CA THR A 8 10.97 -7.36 -2.92
C THR A 8 11.73 -6.91 -1.68
N TYR A 9 11.60 -7.65 -0.59
CA TYR A 9 12.32 -7.39 0.64
C TYR A 9 13.78 -7.85 0.59
N SER A 10 14.64 -7.04 1.21
CA SER A 10 15.85 -7.55 1.87
C SER A 10 15.55 -7.87 3.34
N VAL A 11 16.34 -8.73 3.97
CA VAL A 11 16.17 -9.07 5.39
C VAL A 11 16.27 -7.84 6.32
N PRO A 12 17.26 -6.94 6.18
CA PRO A 12 17.35 -5.77 7.04
C PRO A 12 16.11 -4.86 6.93
N GLN A 13 15.62 -4.67 5.70
CA GLN A 13 14.44 -3.84 5.45
C GLN A 13 13.17 -4.46 6.05
N PHE A 14 12.99 -5.77 5.91
CA PHE A 14 11.87 -6.48 6.52
C PHE A 14 11.88 -6.35 8.05
N LEU A 15 13.05 -6.54 8.68
CA LEU A 15 13.19 -6.42 10.14
C LEU A 15 12.92 -4.98 10.61
N SER A 16 13.38 -3.98 9.85
CA SER A 16 13.10 -2.56 10.13
C SER A 16 11.60 -2.27 10.11
N ASP A 17 10.91 -2.66 9.03
CA ASP A 17 9.47 -2.41 8.87
C ASP A 17 8.66 -3.13 9.96
N VAL A 18 8.99 -4.40 10.26
CA VAL A 18 8.34 -5.16 11.34
C VAL A 18 8.60 -4.51 12.70
N SER A 19 9.83 -4.07 12.97
CA SER A 19 10.17 -3.40 14.23
C SER A 19 9.37 -2.11 14.40
N ALA A 20 9.21 -1.31 13.34
CA ALA A 20 8.40 -0.09 13.37
C ALA A 20 6.93 -0.37 13.71
N VAL A 21 6.34 -1.44 13.16
CA VAL A 21 4.97 -1.86 13.50
C VAL A 21 4.86 -2.33 14.96
N VAL A 22 5.74 -3.24 15.38
CA VAL A 22 5.70 -3.84 16.73
C VAL A 22 5.97 -2.82 17.83
N SER A 23 6.76 -1.78 17.54
CA SER A 23 7.07 -0.71 18.49
C SER A 23 5.91 0.28 18.68
N ASN A 24 4.91 0.27 17.79
CA ASN A 24 3.81 1.25 17.77
C ASN A 24 2.42 0.60 17.83
N PRO A 25 2.14 -0.31 18.77
CA PRO A 25 0.89 -1.09 18.79
C PRO A 25 -0.35 -0.20 18.88
N ARG A 26 -0.28 0.93 19.61
CA ARG A 26 -1.39 1.88 19.72
C ARG A 26 -1.82 2.46 18.37
N VAL A 27 -0.85 2.78 17.50
CA VAL A 27 -1.13 3.32 16.17
C VAL A 27 -1.65 2.22 15.25
N VAL A 28 -1.10 1.00 15.37
CA VAL A 28 -1.59 -0.19 14.65
C VAL A 28 -3.07 -0.43 14.91
N PHE A 29 -3.50 -0.37 16.18
CA PHE A 29 -4.91 -0.55 16.52
C PHE A 29 -5.81 0.53 15.90
N LYS A 30 -5.34 1.78 15.85
CA LYS A 30 -6.09 2.89 15.22
C LYS A 30 -6.29 2.75 13.72
N VAL A 31 -5.51 1.91 13.03
CA VAL A 31 -5.77 1.60 11.60
C VAL A 31 -7.14 0.94 11.42
N ALA A 32 -7.63 0.22 12.43
CA ALA A 32 -8.96 -0.38 12.41
C ALA A 32 -10.08 0.69 12.36
N ASP A 33 -9.82 1.87 12.94
CA ASP A 33 -10.78 2.98 13.06
C ASP A 33 -10.92 3.80 11.77
N LEU A 34 -10.01 3.64 10.81
CA LEU A 34 -10.18 4.22 9.48
C LEU A 34 -11.45 3.64 8.83
N PRO A 35 -12.30 4.47 8.19
CA PRO A 35 -13.43 3.98 7.43
C PRO A 35 -12.98 2.91 6.43
N ALA A 36 -13.70 1.79 6.37
CA ALA A 36 -13.30 0.65 5.54
C ALA A 36 -13.09 1.05 4.05
N PRO A 37 -13.96 1.87 3.42
CA PRO A 37 -13.71 2.37 2.07
C PRO A 37 -12.37 3.10 1.93
N PHE A 38 -12.12 4.06 2.82
CA PHE A 38 -10.89 4.85 2.81
C PHE A 38 -9.65 3.97 2.99
N ARG A 39 -9.69 3.05 3.96
CA ARG A 39 -8.59 2.13 4.19
C ARG A 39 -8.29 1.31 2.94
N GLU A 40 -9.30 0.73 2.29
CA GLU A 40 -9.07 -0.07 1.08
C GLU A 40 -8.55 0.75 -0.11
N ARG A 41 -8.89 2.05 -0.23
CA ARG A 41 -8.24 2.94 -1.21
C ARG A 41 -6.75 3.09 -0.97
N LEU A 42 -6.33 3.30 0.29
CA LEU A 42 -4.92 3.35 0.66
C LEU A 42 -4.20 2.02 0.34
N MET A 43 -4.84 0.90 0.68
CA MET A 43 -4.30 -0.44 0.40
C MET A 43 -4.10 -0.67 -1.11
N LEU A 44 -5.09 -0.33 -1.92
CA LEU A 44 -5.05 -0.47 -3.38
C LEU A 44 -4.02 0.46 -4.01
N ALA A 45 -3.93 1.72 -3.57
CA ALA A 45 -2.96 2.69 -4.09
C ALA A 45 -1.50 2.22 -3.92
N VAL A 46 -1.13 1.74 -2.73
CA VAL A 46 0.21 1.19 -2.48
C VAL A 46 0.43 -0.13 -3.24
N THR A 47 -0.61 -0.97 -3.30
CA THR A 47 -0.55 -2.25 -4.00
C THR A 47 -0.36 -2.09 -5.51
N ALA A 48 -0.98 -1.09 -6.13
CA ALA A 48 -0.80 -0.76 -7.54
C ALA A 48 0.67 -0.41 -7.84
N VAL A 49 1.30 0.40 -6.99
CA VAL A 49 2.71 0.79 -7.12
C VAL A 49 3.67 -0.38 -6.87
N ASN A 50 3.36 -1.27 -5.93
CA ASN A 50 4.20 -2.43 -5.62
C ASN A 50 3.91 -3.66 -6.48
N GLU A 51 2.86 -3.64 -7.29
CA GLU A 51 2.49 -4.69 -8.25
C GLU A 51 2.34 -6.08 -7.62
N CYS A 52 1.83 -6.16 -6.38
CA CYS A 52 1.66 -7.43 -5.68
C CYS A 52 0.33 -8.10 -6.06
N ARG A 53 0.40 -9.22 -6.80
CA ARG A 53 -0.79 -9.94 -7.30
C ARG A 53 -1.69 -10.48 -6.19
N TYR A 54 -1.11 -10.91 -5.07
CA TYR A 54 -1.85 -11.46 -3.94
C TYR A 54 -2.69 -10.37 -3.26
N CYS A 55 -2.04 -9.24 -2.98
CA CYS A 55 -2.68 -8.10 -2.35
C CYS A 55 -3.67 -7.42 -3.30
N SER A 56 -3.38 -7.38 -4.60
CA SER A 56 -4.29 -6.83 -5.61
C SER A 56 -5.62 -7.59 -5.59
N TYR A 57 -5.56 -8.92 -5.63
CA TYR A 57 -6.75 -9.77 -5.54
C TYR A 57 -7.48 -9.62 -4.20
N PHE A 58 -6.76 -9.67 -3.08
CA PHE A 58 -7.36 -9.60 -1.76
C PHE A 58 -8.05 -8.24 -1.53
N HIS A 59 -7.33 -7.13 -1.73
CA HIS A 59 -7.85 -5.79 -1.47
C HIS A 59 -8.88 -5.34 -2.49
N ALA A 60 -8.84 -5.78 -3.75
CA ALA A 60 -9.93 -5.52 -4.69
C ALA A 60 -11.26 -6.14 -4.19
N ARG A 61 -11.20 -7.36 -3.66
CA ARG A 61 -12.37 -8.02 -3.06
C ARG A 61 -12.85 -7.30 -1.80
N GLN A 62 -11.93 -6.84 -0.96
CA GLN A 62 -12.27 -6.12 0.27
C GLN A 62 -12.83 -4.72 -0.01
N ALA A 63 -12.30 -4.01 -0.99
CA ALA A 63 -12.80 -2.72 -1.46
C ALA A 63 -14.26 -2.81 -1.93
N VAL A 64 -14.58 -3.77 -2.79
CA VAL A 64 -15.96 -4.00 -3.23
C VAL A 64 -16.87 -4.33 -2.05
N ARG A 65 -16.40 -5.12 -1.08
CA ARG A 65 -17.16 -5.41 0.15
C ARG A 65 -17.35 -4.20 1.06
N ALA A 66 -16.40 -3.28 1.05
CA ALA A 66 -16.48 -2.02 1.77
C ALA A 66 -17.41 -1.01 1.08
N GLY A 67 -17.84 -1.28 -0.17
CA GLY A 67 -18.80 -0.46 -0.90
C GLY A 67 -18.19 0.38 -2.02
N LEU A 68 -16.92 0.17 -2.40
CA LEU A 68 -16.34 0.81 -3.57
C LEU A 68 -16.97 0.28 -4.87
N ALA A 69 -17.16 1.18 -5.82
CA ALA A 69 -17.54 0.79 -7.19
C ALA A 69 -16.42 -0.04 -7.83
N ARG A 70 -16.79 -0.99 -8.70
CA ARG A 70 -15.77 -1.85 -9.36
C ARG A 70 -14.86 -1.03 -10.25
N GLU A 71 -15.42 -0.03 -10.90
CA GLU A 71 -14.74 0.92 -11.75
C GLU A 71 -13.67 1.69 -10.97
N GLU A 72 -14.00 2.16 -9.76
CA GLU A 72 -13.05 2.82 -8.86
C GLU A 72 -11.92 1.88 -8.42
N VAL A 73 -12.22 0.61 -8.12
CA VAL A 73 -11.20 -0.40 -7.79
C VAL A 73 -10.24 -0.65 -8.95
N ASP A 74 -10.78 -0.80 -10.16
CA ASP A 74 -9.99 -1.01 -11.38
C ASP A 74 -9.11 0.19 -11.70
N ASP A 75 -9.61 1.41 -11.46
CA ASP A 75 -8.86 2.64 -11.65
C ASP A 75 -7.72 2.76 -10.64
N LEU A 76 -7.99 2.50 -9.35
CA LEU A 76 -6.96 2.51 -8.31
C LEU A 76 -5.83 1.51 -8.61
N LEU A 77 -6.16 0.30 -9.10
CA LEU A 77 -5.17 -0.70 -9.51
C LEU A 77 -4.35 -0.28 -10.74
N LYS A 78 -4.86 0.64 -11.57
CA LYS A 78 -4.12 1.27 -12.68
C LYS A 78 -3.40 2.55 -12.25
N GLY A 79 -3.50 2.93 -10.97
CA GLY A 79 -2.93 4.15 -10.42
C GLY A 79 -3.75 5.41 -10.71
N VAL A 80 -4.98 5.28 -11.18
CA VAL A 80 -5.90 6.40 -11.45
C VAL A 80 -6.72 6.69 -10.18
N ILE A 81 -6.79 7.97 -9.79
CA ILE A 81 -7.47 8.41 -8.56
C ILE A 81 -8.66 9.35 -8.83
N GLU A 82 -9.09 9.50 -10.09
CA GLU A 82 -10.15 10.45 -10.48
C GLU A 82 -11.50 10.16 -9.80
N ASN A 83 -11.77 8.89 -9.49
CA ASN A 83 -12.99 8.44 -8.84
C ASN A 83 -12.92 8.43 -7.30
N VAL A 84 -11.81 8.89 -6.72
CA VAL A 84 -11.64 8.99 -5.27
C VAL A 84 -12.37 10.25 -4.74
N PRO A 85 -13.11 10.15 -3.62
CA PRO A 85 -13.71 11.31 -2.96
C PRO A 85 -12.69 12.42 -2.68
N LEU A 86 -13.07 13.68 -2.91
CA LEU A 86 -12.16 14.84 -2.81
C LEU A 86 -11.51 14.97 -1.42
N ASP A 87 -12.21 14.59 -0.37
CA ASP A 87 -11.74 14.61 1.02
C ASP A 87 -10.72 13.51 1.35
N GLU A 88 -10.59 12.50 0.48
CA GLU A 88 -9.62 11.40 0.61
C GLU A 88 -8.52 11.46 -0.46
N ALA A 89 -8.75 12.16 -1.57
CA ALA A 89 -7.87 12.19 -2.74
C ALA A 89 -6.43 12.57 -2.40
N ALA A 90 -6.22 13.55 -1.53
CA ALA A 90 -4.87 13.95 -1.09
C ALA A 90 -4.13 12.83 -0.35
N ALA A 91 -4.81 12.06 0.49
CA ALA A 91 -4.23 10.94 1.21
C ALA A 91 -3.97 9.73 0.30
N VAL A 92 -4.84 9.48 -0.68
CA VAL A 92 -4.65 8.40 -1.66
C VAL A 92 -3.49 8.74 -2.62
N PHE A 93 -3.40 10.00 -3.07
CA PHE A 93 -2.25 10.47 -3.85
C PHE A 93 -0.95 10.39 -3.04
N TYR A 94 -0.99 10.79 -1.77
CA TYR A 94 0.14 10.63 -0.85
C TYR A 94 0.56 9.16 -0.72
N ALA A 95 -0.39 8.23 -0.62
CA ALA A 95 -0.10 6.80 -0.54
C ALA A 95 0.65 6.28 -1.77
N GLN A 96 0.26 6.73 -2.98
CA GLN A 96 1.00 6.42 -4.22
C GLN A 96 2.42 7.00 -4.17
N HIS A 97 2.56 8.29 -3.84
CA HIS A 97 3.86 8.96 -3.72
C HIS A 97 4.77 8.25 -2.71
N TRP A 98 4.23 7.92 -1.53
CA TRP A 98 4.92 7.21 -0.47
C TRP A 98 5.42 5.84 -0.93
N ALA A 99 4.59 5.09 -1.67
CA ALA A 99 4.98 3.80 -2.22
C ALA A 99 6.05 3.94 -3.32
N ASP A 100 5.94 4.94 -4.19
CA ASP A 100 6.89 5.21 -5.27
C ASP A 100 8.28 5.52 -4.73
N HIS A 101 8.32 6.30 -3.64
CA HIS A 101 9.53 6.67 -2.92
C HIS A 101 9.94 5.62 -1.88
N ASN A 102 9.44 4.39 -1.99
CA ASN A 102 9.88 3.26 -1.19
C ASN A 102 9.72 3.47 0.33
N GLY A 103 8.67 4.20 0.74
CA GLY A 103 8.39 4.52 2.14
C GLY A 103 9.07 5.79 2.65
N ASP A 104 9.77 6.53 1.79
CA ASP A 104 10.51 7.75 2.12
C ASP A 104 9.97 8.94 1.28
N PRO A 105 8.74 9.41 1.56
CA PRO A 105 8.10 10.48 0.79
C PRO A 105 8.85 11.80 0.93
N ASP A 106 8.57 12.75 0.03
CA ASP A 106 9.10 14.11 0.12
C ASP A 106 8.53 14.78 1.39
N PRO A 107 9.37 15.33 2.28
CA PRO A 107 8.92 16.01 3.50
C PRO A 107 7.90 17.12 3.24
N ALA A 108 8.00 17.84 2.12
CA ALA A 108 7.03 18.87 1.73
C ALA A 108 5.68 18.28 1.30
N VAL A 109 5.69 17.08 0.72
CA VAL A 109 4.46 16.34 0.38
C VAL A 109 3.77 15.84 1.65
N ARG A 110 4.55 15.31 2.62
CA ARG A 110 4.03 14.93 3.94
C ARG A 110 3.47 16.14 4.70
N ALA A 111 4.21 17.25 4.75
CA ALA A 111 3.78 18.46 5.46
C ALA A 111 2.42 18.97 4.96
N ARG A 112 2.21 19.01 3.63
CA ARG A 112 0.91 19.39 3.04
C ARG A 112 -0.22 18.44 3.44
N LEU A 113 0.05 17.14 3.56
CA LEU A 113 -0.97 16.20 4.04
C LEU A 113 -1.32 16.47 5.51
N VAL A 114 -0.32 16.73 6.35
CA VAL A 114 -0.48 17.06 7.77
C VAL A 114 -1.30 18.33 7.95
N GLU A 115 -1.07 19.37 7.15
CA GLU A 115 -1.86 20.61 7.18
C GLU A 115 -3.36 20.36 6.96
N GLY A 116 -3.72 19.41 6.07
CA GLY A 116 -5.11 19.09 5.76
C GLY A 116 -5.77 18.05 6.68
N HIS A 117 -4.99 17.18 7.31
CA HIS A 117 -5.52 15.99 8.01
C HIS A 117 -5.17 15.93 9.50
N GLY A 118 -4.20 16.72 9.94
CA GLY A 118 -3.61 16.63 11.27
C GLY A 118 -2.60 15.50 11.40
N GLU A 119 -1.60 15.72 12.25
CA GLU A 119 -0.48 14.79 12.46
C GLU A 119 -0.94 13.39 12.91
N GLU A 120 -1.93 13.31 13.80
CA GLU A 120 -2.45 12.03 14.29
C GLU A 120 -3.04 11.16 13.17
N LYS A 121 -3.89 11.74 12.31
CA LYS A 121 -4.50 11.01 11.20
C LYS A 121 -3.45 10.57 10.19
N VAL A 122 -2.46 11.42 9.90
CA VAL A 122 -1.34 11.08 9.00
C VAL A 122 -0.52 9.92 9.55
N GLN A 123 -0.21 9.88 10.85
CA GLN A 123 0.49 8.74 11.45
C GLN A 123 -0.29 7.42 11.31
N VAL A 124 -1.62 7.46 11.45
CA VAL A 124 -2.47 6.28 11.25
C VAL A 124 -2.49 5.86 9.78
N ILE A 125 -2.55 6.82 8.85
CA ILE A 125 -2.42 6.55 7.41
C ILE A 125 -1.07 5.88 7.12
N GLU A 126 0.05 6.47 7.56
CA GLU A 126 1.40 5.93 7.35
C GLU A 126 1.56 4.53 7.93
N MET A 127 0.95 4.25 9.09
CA MET A 127 0.91 2.89 9.64
C MET A 127 0.14 1.92 8.74
N ALA A 128 -1.00 2.34 8.17
CA ALA A 128 -1.72 1.53 7.19
C ALA A 128 -0.87 1.25 5.93
N LEU A 129 -0.15 2.26 5.43
CA LEU A 129 0.77 2.13 4.29
C LEU A 129 1.92 1.15 4.58
N LEU A 130 2.48 1.21 5.79
CA LEU A 130 3.53 0.30 6.24
C LEU A 130 3.04 -1.15 6.32
N LEU A 131 1.82 -1.37 6.84
CA LEU A 131 1.23 -2.71 6.91
C LEU A 131 1.05 -3.33 5.51
N ILE A 132 0.53 -2.57 4.55
CA ILE A 132 0.35 -3.08 3.18
C ILE A 132 1.67 -3.24 2.44
N ARG A 133 2.66 -2.37 2.68
CA ARG A 133 4.02 -2.54 2.18
C ARG A 133 4.62 -3.86 2.64
N ILE A 134 4.49 -4.20 3.93
CA ILE A 134 4.96 -5.47 4.48
C ILE A 134 4.32 -6.64 3.73
N ALA A 135 3.01 -6.62 3.54
CA ALA A 135 2.30 -7.66 2.80
C ALA A 135 2.72 -7.73 1.33
N ASN A 136 2.80 -6.58 0.65
CA ASN A 136 3.15 -6.48 -0.77
C ASN A 136 4.54 -7.05 -1.05
N LEU A 137 5.56 -6.51 -0.38
CA LEU A 137 6.96 -6.91 -0.63
C LEU A 137 7.20 -8.35 -0.17
N SER A 138 6.52 -8.82 0.87
CA SER A 138 6.58 -10.24 1.27
C SER A 138 5.99 -11.14 0.19
N GLY A 139 4.82 -10.80 -0.36
CA GLY A 139 4.19 -11.53 -1.46
C GLY A 139 5.08 -11.58 -2.71
N ASN A 140 5.67 -10.45 -3.09
CA ASN A 140 6.61 -10.39 -4.21
C ASN A 140 7.89 -11.20 -3.96
N SER A 141 8.42 -11.17 -2.73
CA SER A 141 9.60 -11.96 -2.34
C SER A 141 9.31 -13.46 -2.38
N TYR A 142 8.09 -13.85 -1.99
CA TYR A 142 7.61 -15.22 -2.07
C TYR A 142 7.49 -15.69 -3.52
N ASP A 143 6.99 -14.85 -4.43
CA ASP A 143 6.97 -15.12 -5.88
C ASP A 143 8.39 -15.37 -6.44
N VAL A 144 9.36 -14.54 -6.06
CA VAL A 144 10.78 -14.76 -6.43
C VAL A 144 11.33 -16.06 -5.86
N TRP A 145 11.01 -16.38 -4.61
CA TRP A 145 11.41 -17.65 -3.99
C TRP A 145 10.80 -18.85 -4.74
N LEU A 146 9.50 -18.81 -5.05
CA LEU A 146 8.80 -19.83 -5.82
C LEU A 146 9.44 -20.04 -7.19
N ALA A 147 9.75 -18.96 -7.91
CA ALA A 147 10.42 -19.03 -9.19
C ALA A 147 11.79 -19.73 -9.08
N ARG A 148 12.57 -19.43 -8.03
CA ARG A 148 13.87 -20.07 -7.80
C ARG A 148 13.75 -21.56 -7.50
N VAL A 149 12.88 -21.96 -6.58
CA VAL A 149 12.76 -23.38 -6.17
C VAL A 149 12.07 -24.26 -7.20
N SER A 150 11.25 -23.66 -8.07
CA SER A 150 10.52 -24.38 -9.12
C SER A 150 11.21 -24.39 -10.48
N GLY A 151 12.39 -23.75 -10.62
CA GLY A 151 13.07 -23.58 -11.90
C GLY A 151 12.27 -22.71 -12.89
N GLY A 152 11.55 -21.69 -12.37
CA GLY A 152 10.76 -20.74 -13.16
C GLY A 152 9.33 -21.19 -13.49
N ARG A 153 8.86 -22.32 -12.94
CA ARG A 153 7.51 -22.83 -13.20
C ARG A 153 6.43 -22.09 -12.41
N TRP A 154 6.77 -21.57 -11.23
CA TRP A 154 5.88 -20.87 -10.30
C TRP A 154 6.39 -19.45 -10.01
N GLY A 155 5.58 -18.61 -9.34
CA GLY A 155 5.97 -17.26 -8.93
C GLY A 155 5.38 -16.10 -9.75
N GLY A 156 4.47 -16.38 -10.69
CA GLY A 156 3.94 -15.35 -11.60
C GLY A 156 5.00 -14.80 -12.56
N ALA A 157 4.59 -14.02 -13.56
CA ALA A 157 5.56 -13.31 -14.41
C ALA A 157 6.32 -12.29 -13.54
N ALA A 158 7.65 -12.45 -13.48
CA ALA A 158 8.56 -11.54 -12.80
C ALA A 158 8.81 -10.29 -13.64
#